data_AF-A0A2V7XN46-F1
#
_entry.id   AF-A0A2V7XN46-F1
#
_cell.length_a   1.000
_cell.length_b   1.000
_cell.length_c   1.000
_cell.angle_alpha   90.00
_cell.angle_beta   90.00
_cell.angle_gamma   90.00
#
_symmetry.space_group_name_H-M   'P 1'
#
loop_
_entity.id
_entity.type
_entity.pdbx_description
1 polymer ?
#
loop_
_entity_poly.entity_id
_entity_poly.type
_entity_poly.pdbx_seq_one_letter_code
_entity_poly.pdbx_strand_id
1 'polypeptide(L)'
;KFFEHFVAIADAMNTLGGTGLWDEQDGFYYDRLHADGLEVPLRVRSLVGLVPLFAVEVLEDRVMDRLPGFKKRLSWFLQSRQDLARHISYLQPAADAGHGHRLLAIPSRERLERVLRYLLDEAEFLAPGGVRSLSRVHREHPYVFRVGHEEYRVEYAPAESSAGLFGGNSNWRGPIWFPMNYLIVEALERYHHFYGDDLQVELATGSGRRVTLKAAAQEIATRLSRIFLPDARGRRPCHGGDERFARDPHWRDLVLFHEYFSGDDSRGCGASHQTGWTALAVRFLEDLARARGADRRGEK
;
A
#
# COMPACT_ATOMS: atom_id res chain seq x y z
N LYS A 1 8.15 7.63 -24.83
CA LYS A 1 8.63 6.39 -24.16
C LYS A 1 7.97 6.17 -22.80
N PHE A 2 8.45 6.73 -21.67
CA PHE A 2 7.92 6.35 -20.34
C PHE A 2 6.42 6.62 -20.15
N PHE A 3 5.93 7.77 -20.60
CA PHE A 3 4.51 8.09 -20.56
C PHE A 3 3.66 7.14 -21.43
N GLU A 4 4.09 6.84 -22.65
CA GLU A 4 3.39 5.88 -23.53
C GLU A 4 3.38 4.47 -22.94
N HIS A 5 4.48 4.04 -22.30
CA HIS A 5 4.53 2.76 -21.59
C HIS A 5 3.60 2.75 -20.38
N PHE A 6 3.56 3.83 -19.60
CA PHE A 6 2.62 3.96 -18.49
C PHE A 6 1.18 3.81 -18.98
N VAL A 7 0.82 4.48 -20.09
CA VAL A 7 -0.52 4.37 -20.65
C VAL A 7 -0.82 2.95 -21.11
N ALA A 8 0.12 2.30 -21.81
CA ALA A 8 -0.08 0.92 -22.27
C ALA A 8 -0.25 -0.06 -21.10
N ILE A 9 0.49 0.13 -20.00
CA ILE A 9 0.34 -0.68 -18.78
C ILE A 9 -1.01 -0.42 -18.11
N ALA A 10 -1.39 0.85 -17.94
CA ALA A 10 -2.66 1.23 -17.34
C ALA A 10 -3.86 0.70 -18.14
N ASP A 11 -3.78 0.76 -19.48
CA ASP A 11 -4.77 0.19 -20.38
C ASP A 11 -4.85 -1.33 -20.21
N ALA A 12 -3.72 -2.04 -20.36
CA ALA A 12 -3.70 -3.49 -20.20
C ALA A 12 -4.24 -3.95 -18.83
N MET A 13 -3.86 -3.27 -17.74
CA MET A 13 -4.38 -3.59 -16.40
C MET A 13 -5.89 -3.37 -16.25
N ASN A 14 -6.49 -2.52 -17.08
CA ASN A 14 -7.91 -2.16 -17.00
C ASN A 14 -8.77 -2.79 -18.12
N THR A 15 -8.18 -3.33 -19.18
CA THR A 15 -8.91 -3.83 -20.36
C THR A 15 -8.57 -5.27 -20.76
N LEU A 16 -7.44 -5.83 -20.32
CA LEU A 16 -7.06 -7.22 -20.63
C LEU A 16 -8.15 -8.20 -20.18
N GLY A 17 -8.61 -9.10 -21.05
CA GLY A 17 -9.70 -10.02 -20.71
C GLY A 17 -11.08 -9.35 -20.57
N GLY A 18 -11.25 -8.13 -21.12
CA GLY A 18 -12.50 -7.37 -21.12
C GLY A 18 -12.75 -6.50 -19.89
N THR A 19 -12.19 -6.86 -18.74
CA THR A 19 -12.32 -6.10 -17.47
C THR A 19 -10.99 -5.74 -16.81
N GLY A 20 -9.87 -6.25 -17.36
CA GLY A 20 -8.56 -6.12 -16.75
C GLY A 20 -8.43 -6.95 -15.47
N LEU A 21 -7.62 -6.44 -14.55
CA LEU A 21 -7.43 -7.00 -13.22
C LEU A 21 -8.50 -6.52 -12.23
N TRP A 22 -9.32 -5.53 -12.61
CA TRP A 22 -10.32 -4.95 -11.73
C TRP A 22 -11.60 -5.79 -11.69
N ASP A 23 -11.99 -6.24 -10.50
CA ASP A 23 -13.28 -6.88 -10.28
C ASP A 23 -14.30 -5.83 -9.81
N GLU A 24 -15.32 -5.58 -10.62
CA GLU A 24 -16.33 -4.55 -10.36
C GLU A 24 -17.30 -4.94 -9.24
N GLN A 25 -17.46 -6.24 -8.94
CA GLN A 25 -18.32 -6.71 -7.86
C GLN A 25 -17.65 -6.45 -6.50
N ASP A 26 -16.40 -6.85 -6.37
CA ASP A 26 -15.65 -6.71 -5.13
C ASP A 26 -15.06 -5.29 -5.00
N GLY A 27 -14.73 -4.63 -6.09
CA GLY A 27 -14.03 -3.34 -6.06
C GLY A 27 -12.58 -3.49 -5.62
N PHE A 28 -11.91 -4.53 -6.13
CA PHE A 28 -10.54 -4.87 -5.82
C PHE A 28 -9.83 -5.40 -7.07
N TYR A 29 -8.49 -5.32 -7.09
CA TYR A 29 -7.69 -5.87 -8.18
C TYR A 29 -7.26 -7.30 -7.86
N TYR A 30 -7.50 -8.23 -8.78
CA TYR A 30 -7.14 -9.64 -8.65
C TYR A 30 -6.29 -10.11 -9.84
N ASP A 31 -5.37 -11.03 -9.56
CA ASP A 31 -4.66 -11.76 -10.61
C ASP A 31 -5.65 -12.60 -11.42
N ARG A 32 -5.32 -12.83 -12.69
CA ARG A 32 -6.13 -13.62 -13.63
C ARG A 32 -5.35 -14.85 -14.06
N LEU A 33 -5.95 -16.03 -13.89
CA LEU A 33 -5.45 -17.26 -14.47
C LEU A 33 -5.99 -17.40 -15.90
N HIS A 34 -5.09 -17.52 -16.87
CA HIS A 34 -5.43 -17.77 -18.27
C HIS A 34 -5.00 -19.20 -18.62
N ALA A 35 -5.96 -20.08 -18.89
CA ALA A 35 -5.70 -21.47 -19.24
C ALA A 35 -6.78 -21.97 -20.21
N ASP A 36 -6.38 -22.55 -21.35
CA ASP A 36 -7.29 -23.14 -22.35
C ASP A 36 -8.45 -22.23 -22.79
N GLY A 37 -8.20 -20.92 -22.90
CA GLY A 37 -9.21 -19.92 -23.26
C GLY A 37 -10.17 -19.54 -22.14
N LEU A 38 -10.03 -20.13 -20.94
CA LEU A 38 -10.70 -19.70 -19.73
C LEU A 38 -9.88 -18.61 -19.04
N GLU A 39 -10.60 -17.60 -18.54
CA GLU A 39 -10.04 -16.57 -17.68
C GLU A 39 -10.74 -16.60 -16.33
N VAL A 40 -9.99 -16.91 -15.27
CA VAL A 40 -10.53 -17.03 -13.91
C VAL A 40 -9.86 -16.02 -12.99
N PRO A 41 -10.62 -15.12 -12.33
CA PRO A 41 -10.05 -14.25 -11.31
C PRO A 41 -9.66 -15.05 -10.07
N LEU A 42 -8.41 -14.89 -9.65
CA LEU A 42 -7.91 -15.41 -8.39
C LEU A 42 -8.29 -14.42 -7.28
N ARG A 43 -9.45 -14.62 -6.67
CA ARG A 43 -10.04 -13.75 -5.64
C ARG A 43 -9.31 -13.84 -4.29
N VAL A 44 -8.02 -13.52 -4.34
CA VAL A 44 -7.09 -13.48 -3.21
C VAL A 44 -6.80 -12.01 -2.93
N ARG A 45 -7.31 -11.48 -1.81
CA ARG A 45 -7.05 -10.11 -1.38
C ARG A 45 -5.66 -10.02 -0.77
N SER A 46 -4.65 -9.90 -1.63
CA SER A 46 -3.24 -9.74 -1.25
C SER A 46 -2.72 -8.34 -1.55
N LEU A 47 -1.50 -8.04 -1.08
CA LEU A 47 -0.78 -6.82 -1.46
C LEU A 47 -0.64 -6.63 -2.97
N VAL A 48 -0.65 -7.71 -3.76
CA VAL A 48 -0.59 -7.62 -5.23
C VAL A 48 -1.74 -6.78 -5.77
N GLY A 49 -2.94 -6.94 -5.21
CA GLY A 49 -4.12 -6.13 -5.57
C GLY A 49 -4.04 -4.66 -5.12
N LEU A 50 -3.05 -4.31 -4.29
CA LEU A 50 -2.77 -2.93 -3.87
C LEU A 50 -1.64 -2.27 -4.68
N VAL A 51 -0.82 -3.06 -5.39
CA VAL A 51 0.25 -2.54 -6.27
C VAL A 51 -0.22 -1.49 -7.28
N PRO A 52 -1.43 -1.59 -7.89
CA PRO A 52 -1.92 -0.55 -8.80
C PRO A 52 -1.95 0.86 -8.18
N LEU A 53 -2.07 0.98 -6.86
CA LEU A 53 -2.07 2.27 -6.17
C LEU A 53 -0.72 2.98 -6.23
N PHE A 54 0.39 2.25 -6.41
CA PHE A 54 1.73 2.85 -6.39
C PHE A 54 2.06 3.60 -7.68
N ALA A 55 1.35 3.26 -8.75
CA ALA A 55 1.48 3.90 -10.05
C ALA A 55 0.71 5.22 -10.05
N VAL A 56 1.23 6.20 -9.30
CA VAL A 56 0.69 7.56 -9.18
C VAL A 56 1.80 8.60 -9.30
N GLU A 57 1.58 9.60 -10.16
CA GLU A 57 2.51 10.71 -10.37
C GLU A 57 1.73 12.04 -10.58
N VAL A 58 2.29 13.14 -10.09
CA VAL A 58 1.65 14.47 -10.18
C VAL A 58 2.39 15.38 -11.17
N LEU A 59 1.69 15.59 -12.28
CA LEU A 59 1.89 16.52 -13.37
C LEU A 59 1.90 18.00 -12.98
N GLU A 60 2.95 18.58 -12.41
CA GLU A 60 2.96 20.02 -12.12
C GLU A 60 3.13 20.87 -13.39
N ASP A 61 2.19 21.78 -13.67
CA ASP A 61 2.24 22.68 -14.83
C ASP A 61 3.56 23.48 -14.89
N ARG A 62 4.07 23.97 -13.74
CA ARG A 62 5.36 24.70 -13.68
C ARG A 62 6.57 23.87 -14.16
N VAL A 63 6.52 22.55 -14.00
CA VAL A 63 7.58 21.63 -14.46
C VAL A 63 7.37 21.34 -15.95
N MET A 64 6.12 21.13 -16.37
CA MET A 64 5.79 20.86 -17.78
C MET A 64 6.06 22.06 -18.69
N ASP A 65 5.88 23.29 -18.20
CA ASP A 65 6.16 24.52 -18.95
C ASP A 65 7.65 24.67 -19.30
N ARG A 66 8.53 24.08 -18.51
CA ARG A 66 9.97 23.99 -18.80
C ARG A 66 10.32 22.90 -19.81
N LEU A 67 9.36 22.05 -20.19
CA LEU A 67 9.56 20.89 -21.08
C LEU A 67 8.60 20.95 -22.27
N PRO A 68 8.70 21.95 -23.16
CA PRO A 68 7.70 22.21 -24.21
C PRO A 68 7.52 21.03 -25.18
N GLY A 69 8.59 20.28 -25.49
CA GLY A 69 8.51 19.08 -26.32
C GLY A 69 7.74 17.94 -25.65
N PHE A 70 7.85 17.79 -24.33
CA PHE A 70 7.04 16.85 -23.57
C PHE A 70 5.59 17.31 -23.51
N LYS A 71 5.34 18.57 -23.13
CA LYS A 71 4.00 19.16 -23.05
C LYS A 71 3.23 19.02 -24.36
N LYS A 72 3.86 19.31 -25.50
CA LYS A 72 3.26 19.13 -26.84
C LYS A 72 2.86 17.68 -27.12
N ARG A 73 3.73 16.71 -26.81
CA ARG A 73 3.43 15.28 -27.02
C ARG A 73 2.34 14.78 -26.09
N LEU A 74 2.36 15.19 -24.82
CA LEU A 74 1.33 14.86 -23.85
C LEU A 74 -0.04 15.40 -24.30
N SER A 75 -0.10 16.68 -24.67
CA SER A 75 -1.33 17.31 -25.19
C SER A 75 -1.83 16.62 -26.45
N TRP A 76 -0.96 16.32 -27.40
CA TRP A 76 -1.32 15.60 -28.62
C TRP A 76 -1.86 14.20 -28.28
N PHE A 77 -1.20 13.46 -27.40
CA PHE A 77 -1.63 12.12 -26.99
C PHE A 77 -3.02 12.14 -26.36
N LEU A 78 -3.27 13.05 -25.42
CA LEU A 78 -4.58 13.19 -24.76
C LEU A 78 -5.70 13.53 -25.76
N GLN A 79 -5.39 14.32 -26.79
CA GLN A 79 -6.35 14.67 -27.85
C GLN A 79 -6.58 13.53 -28.84
N SER A 80 -5.54 12.78 -29.19
CA SER A 80 -5.58 11.74 -30.23
C SER A 80 -5.95 10.35 -29.70
N ARG A 81 -5.81 10.09 -28.40
CA ARG A 81 -6.08 8.79 -27.75
C ARG A 81 -7.03 8.94 -26.56
N GLN A 82 -8.21 9.51 -26.83
CA GLN A 82 -9.24 9.72 -25.81
C GLN A 82 -9.76 8.40 -25.21
N ASP A 83 -9.68 7.30 -25.95
CA ASP A 83 -9.96 5.93 -25.51
C ASP A 83 -9.09 5.53 -24.31
N LEU A 84 -7.77 5.72 -24.43
CA LEU A 84 -6.80 5.39 -23.38
C LEU A 84 -6.84 6.40 -22.22
N ALA A 85 -7.17 7.66 -22.52
CA ALA A 85 -7.31 8.70 -21.52
C ALA A 85 -8.48 8.44 -20.54
N ARG A 86 -9.44 7.55 -20.85
CA ARG A 86 -10.51 7.15 -19.92
C ARG A 86 -10.02 6.22 -18.81
N HIS A 87 -8.98 5.43 -19.08
CA HIS A 87 -8.44 4.45 -18.14
C HIS A 87 -7.32 5.02 -17.26
N ILE A 88 -6.73 6.15 -17.68
CA ILE A 88 -5.89 6.97 -16.82
C ILE A 88 -6.79 7.99 -16.15
N SER A 89 -6.71 8.12 -14.83
CA SER A 89 -7.34 9.27 -14.18
C SER A 89 -6.54 10.53 -14.43
N TYR A 90 -6.64 11.01 -15.67
CA TYR A 90 -6.17 12.31 -16.07
C TYR A 90 -7.20 13.35 -15.63
N LEU A 91 -7.02 13.84 -14.40
CA LEU A 91 -7.85 14.90 -13.85
C LEU A 91 -7.08 16.22 -13.93
N GLN A 92 -7.72 17.22 -14.53
CA GLN A 92 -7.34 18.61 -14.38
C GLN A 92 -8.20 19.19 -13.25
N PRO A 93 -7.64 19.81 -12.21
CA PRO A 93 -8.42 20.52 -11.22
C PRO A 93 -9.19 21.66 -11.90
N ALA A 94 -10.35 22.01 -11.33
CA ALA A 94 -11.15 23.12 -11.81
C ALA A 94 -10.30 24.41 -11.90
N ALA A 95 -10.58 25.24 -12.91
CA ALA A 95 -9.80 26.42 -13.27
C ALA A 95 -9.56 27.43 -12.12
N ASP A 96 -10.31 27.31 -11.02
CA ASP A 96 -10.28 28.22 -9.88
C ASP A 96 -9.37 27.76 -8.73
N ALA A 97 -8.78 26.55 -8.79
CA ALA A 97 -7.94 26.02 -7.71
C ALA A 97 -6.50 26.55 -7.67
N GLY A 98 -6.15 27.54 -8.50
CA GLY A 98 -4.87 28.25 -8.47
C GLY A 98 -3.63 27.43 -8.86
N HIS A 99 -3.68 26.10 -8.90
CA HIS A 99 -2.58 25.21 -9.24
C HIS A 99 -3.01 24.15 -10.26
N GLY A 100 -2.47 24.25 -11.47
CA GLY A 100 -2.67 23.24 -12.53
C GLY A 100 -1.84 21.98 -12.26
N HIS A 101 -2.38 21.08 -11.45
CA HIS A 101 -1.84 19.74 -11.27
C HIS A 101 -2.52 18.76 -12.22
N ARG A 102 -1.82 17.78 -12.75
CA ARG A 102 -2.43 16.68 -13.53
C ARG A 102 -2.11 15.37 -12.84
N LEU A 103 -3.10 14.52 -12.61
CA LEU A 103 -2.84 13.21 -12.04
C LEU A 103 -2.55 12.20 -13.15
N LEU A 104 -1.52 11.39 -12.99
CA LEU A 104 -1.35 10.14 -13.72
C LEU A 104 -1.48 9.02 -12.71
N ALA A 105 -2.59 8.28 -12.75
CA ALA A 105 -2.85 7.17 -11.85
C ALA A 105 -3.56 6.03 -12.58
N ILE A 106 -3.29 4.79 -12.15
CA ILE A 106 -4.00 3.59 -12.63
C ILE A 106 -5.44 3.51 -12.09
N PRO A 107 -5.69 3.59 -10.77
CA PRO A 107 -7.06 3.59 -10.28
C PRO A 107 -7.72 4.95 -10.54
N SER A 108 -9.02 4.92 -10.82
CA SER A 108 -9.85 6.12 -10.70
C SER A 108 -10.06 6.54 -9.26
N ARG A 109 -10.59 7.76 -9.05
CA ARG A 109 -10.96 8.22 -7.71
C ARG A 109 -11.90 7.21 -7.04
N GLU A 110 -12.91 6.76 -7.77
CA GLU A 110 -13.90 5.79 -7.29
C GLU A 110 -13.24 4.45 -6.97
N ARG A 111 -12.34 3.95 -7.83
CA ARG A 111 -11.62 2.69 -7.58
C ARG A 111 -10.67 2.82 -6.38
N LEU A 112 -9.96 3.95 -6.27
CA LEU A 112 -9.09 4.27 -5.14
C LEU A 112 -9.90 4.24 -3.83
N GLU A 113 -11.01 4.96 -3.77
CA GLU A 113 -11.89 4.97 -2.58
C GLU A 113 -12.37 3.56 -2.23
N ARG A 114 -12.73 2.74 -3.23
CA ARG A 114 -13.18 1.36 -3.00
C ARG A 114 -12.07 0.47 -2.43
N VAL A 115 -10.85 0.56 -2.96
CA VAL A 115 -9.70 -0.20 -2.48
C VAL A 115 -9.28 0.24 -1.08
N LEU A 116 -9.31 1.55 -0.79
CA LEU A 116 -8.92 2.08 0.52
C LEU A 116 -9.83 1.59 1.66
N ARG A 117 -11.09 1.24 1.37
CA ARG A 117 -11.95 0.57 2.36
C ARG A 117 -11.36 -0.74 2.84
N TYR A 118 -10.73 -1.53 1.97
CA TYR A 118 -10.05 -2.77 2.37
C TYR A 118 -8.73 -2.47 3.08
N LEU A 119 -7.93 -1.56 2.52
CA LEU A 119 -6.59 -1.23 3.02
C LEU A 119 -6.62 -0.71 4.47
N LEU A 120 -7.63 0.11 4.80
CA LEU A 120 -7.79 0.78 6.10
C LEU A 120 -8.72 0.03 7.08
N ASP A 121 -9.13 -1.19 6.73
CA ASP A 121 -9.95 -2.04 7.62
C ASP A 121 -9.06 -2.93 8.49
N GLU A 122 -9.26 -2.87 9.82
CA GLU A 122 -8.48 -3.66 10.78
C GLU A 122 -8.81 -5.16 10.75
N ALA A 123 -10.02 -5.53 10.32
CA ALA A 123 -10.43 -6.90 10.08
C ALA A 123 -9.87 -7.47 8.76
N GLU A 124 -9.31 -6.62 7.90
CA GLU A 124 -8.67 -7.00 6.64
C GLU A 124 -7.18 -6.68 6.66
N PHE A 125 -6.76 -5.56 6.07
CA PHE A 125 -5.36 -5.25 5.81
C PHE A 125 -4.67 -4.45 6.92
N LEU A 126 -5.37 -3.61 7.67
CA LEU A 126 -4.77 -2.69 8.64
C LEU A 126 -4.41 -3.42 9.95
N ALA A 127 -3.16 -3.81 10.11
CA ALA A 127 -2.63 -4.40 11.33
C ALA A 127 -2.16 -3.34 12.35
N PRO A 128 -1.88 -3.74 13.61
CA PRO A 128 -1.28 -2.85 14.61
C PRO A 128 0.07 -2.26 14.17
N GLY A 129 0.83 -2.99 13.34
CA GLY A 129 2.16 -2.60 12.85
C GLY A 129 2.21 -2.08 11.41
N GLY A 130 1.08 -1.90 10.73
CA GLY A 130 1.05 -1.45 9.33
C GLY A 130 0.06 -2.26 8.48
N VAL A 131 0.33 -2.39 7.18
CA VAL A 131 -0.51 -3.14 6.24
C VAL A 131 0.00 -4.58 6.07
N ARG A 132 -0.91 -5.55 6.24
CA ARG A 132 -0.69 -7.00 6.07
C ARG A 132 -0.46 -7.37 4.61
N SER A 133 0.28 -8.44 4.38
CA SER A 133 0.53 -8.93 3.01
C SER A 133 -0.66 -9.64 2.36
N LEU A 134 -1.59 -10.13 3.20
CA LEU A 134 -2.84 -10.77 2.82
C LEU A 134 -3.93 -10.30 3.78
N SER A 135 -5.13 -10.04 3.26
CA SER A 135 -6.28 -9.69 4.08
C SER A 135 -6.55 -10.78 5.12
N ARG A 136 -6.76 -10.37 6.37
CA ARG A 136 -7.05 -11.26 7.49
C ARG A 136 -8.37 -12.03 7.32
N VAL A 137 -9.27 -11.59 6.42
CA VAL A 137 -10.49 -12.33 6.04
C VAL A 137 -10.18 -13.76 5.59
N HIS A 138 -9.02 -13.99 4.98
CA HIS A 138 -8.59 -15.31 4.52
C HIS A 138 -8.18 -16.27 5.66
N ARG A 139 -8.28 -15.84 6.92
CA ARG A 139 -8.23 -16.74 8.09
C ARG A 139 -9.49 -17.59 8.19
N GLU A 140 -10.65 -16.95 8.08
CA GLU A 140 -11.97 -17.60 8.21
C GLU A 140 -12.50 -18.04 6.84
N HIS A 141 -12.15 -17.32 5.78
CA HIS A 141 -12.57 -17.56 4.41
C HIS A 141 -11.34 -17.71 3.48
N PRO A 142 -10.57 -18.80 3.62
CA PRO A 142 -9.42 -19.06 2.78
C PRO A 142 -9.85 -19.16 1.31
N TYR A 143 -9.02 -18.67 0.40
CA TYR A 143 -9.27 -18.88 -1.02
C TYR A 143 -8.91 -20.32 -1.39
N VAL A 144 -9.82 -21.01 -2.06
CA VAL A 144 -9.67 -22.41 -2.48
C VAL A 144 -9.88 -22.50 -3.98
N PHE A 145 -8.87 -23.05 -4.67
CA PHE A 145 -8.89 -23.28 -6.11
C PHE A 145 -8.75 -24.78 -6.37
N ARG A 146 -9.68 -25.37 -7.13
CA ARG A 146 -9.72 -26.81 -7.40
C ARG A 146 -9.46 -27.08 -8.87
N VAL A 147 -8.51 -27.98 -9.16
CA VAL A 147 -8.19 -28.43 -10.52
C VAL A 147 -8.15 -29.95 -10.50
N GLY A 148 -9.10 -30.59 -11.20
CA GLY A 148 -9.27 -32.04 -11.12
C GLY A 148 -9.59 -32.50 -9.69
N HIS A 149 -8.72 -33.34 -9.13
CA HIS A 149 -8.83 -33.84 -7.75
C HIS A 149 -7.96 -33.07 -6.75
N GLU A 150 -7.17 -32.10 -7.22
CA GLU A 150 -6.25 -31.33 -6.38
C GLU A 150 -6.90 -30.05 -5.86
N GLU A 151 -6.61 -29.72 -4.61
CA GLU A 151 -7.07 -28.50 -3.94
C GLU A 151 -5.86 -27.61 -3.57
N TYR A 152 -5.86 -26.39 -4.10
CA TYR A 152 -4.91 -25.34 -3.76
C TYR A 152 -5.55 -24.33 -2.83
N ARG A 153 -4.89 -24.02 -1.71
CA ARG A 153 -5.42 -23.17 -0.65
C ARG A 153 -4.48 -22.01 -0.32
N VAL A 154 -5.06 -20.82 -0.25
CA VAL A 154 -4.40 -19.61 0.28
C VAL A 154 -5.15 -19.19 1.54
N GLU A 155 -4.48 -19.36 2.68
CA GLU A 155 -4.99 -18.98 4.00
C GLU A 155 -4.11 -17.92 4.63
N TYR A 156 -4.68 -17.16 5.56
CA TYR A 156 -3.95 -16.17 6.33
C TYR A 156 -3.03 -16.83 7.37
N ALA A 157 -1.73 -16.51 7.28
CA ALA A 157 -0.70 -16.89 8.24
C ALA A 157 0.03 -15.60 8.68
N PRO A 158 -0.13 -15.13 9.92
CA PRO A 158 0.38 -13.83 10.34
C PRO A 158 1.91 -13.73 10.39
N ALA A 159 2.61 -14.84 10.61
CA ALA A 159 4.05 -14.88 10.86
C ALA A 159 4.75 -15.87 9.91
N GLU A 160 5.31 -16.97 10.39
CA GLU A 160 5.94 -17.98 9.55
C GLU A 160 4.90 -18.70 8.67
N SER A 161 5.33 -19.21 7.51
CA SER A 161 4.45 -19.95 6.60
C SER A 161 4.04 -21.28 7.22
N SER A 162 2.76 -21.65 7.08
CA SER A 162 2.25 -22.99 7.42
C SER A 162 2.61 -24.06 6.37
N ALA A 163 3.09 -23.63 5.19
CA ALA A 163 3.43 -24.51 4.06
C ALA A 163 4.93 -24.47 3.74
N GLY A 164 5.50 -25.64 3.41
CA GLY A 164 6.93 -25.81 3.07
C GLY A 164 7.36 -25.31 1.69
N LEU A 165 6.56 -24.47 1.04
CA LEU A 165 6.93 -23.86 -0.25
C LEU A 165 8.12 -22.90 -0.06
N PHE A 166 9.06 -22.90 -1.02
CA PHE A 166 10.21 -21.98 -1.05
C PHE A 166 11.06 -21.94 0.24
N GLY A 167 11.31 -23.08 0.87
CA GLY A 167 12.16 -23.16 2.07
C GLY A 167 11.45 -22.80 3.38
N GLY A 168 10.12 -22.65 3.38
CA GLY A 168 9.25 -22.72 4.55
C GLY A 168 9.21 -21.48 5.46
N ASN A 169 10.23 -20.61 5.44
CA ASN A 169 10.33 -19.51 6.39
C ASN A 169 9.99 -18.11 5.83
N SER A 170 9.87 -17.91 4.52
CA SER A 170 9.44 -16.62 3.96
C SER A 170 7.94 -16.65 3.69
N ASN A 171 7.20 -15.65 4.18
CA ASN A 171 5.74 -15.64 4.14
C ASN A 171 5.17 -14.30 3.65
N TRP A 172 4.35 -14.39 2.60
CA TRP A 172 3.59 -13.27 2.02
C TRP A 172 2.07 -13.41 2.24
N ARG A 173 1.64 -14.27 3.17
CA ARG A 173 0.22 -14.60 3.44
C ARG A 173 -0.33 -13.98 4.73
N GLY A 174 0.19 -12.84 5.15
CA GLY A 174 -0.28 -12.13 6.35
C GLY A 174 0.72 -11.15 6.97
N PRO A 175 2.05 -11.39 6.92
CA PRO A 175 3.00 -10.51 7.57
C PRO A 175 3.05 -9.09 6.99
N ILE A 176 3.59 -8.16 7.77
CA ILE A 176 3.89 -6.79 7.39
C ILE A 176 5.30 -6.74 6.79
N TRP A 177 5.38 -6.17 5.58
CA TRP A 177 6.63 -5.95 4.86
C TRP A 177 6.88 -4.45 4.66
N PHE A 178 8.03 -3.97 5.13
CA PHE A 178 8.41 -2.56 5.06
C PHE A 178 8.46 -1.97 3.64
N PRO A 179 9.02 -2.62 2.61
CA PRO A 179 9.05 -2.04 1.27
C PRO A 179 7.65 -1.74 0.73
N MET A 180 6.71 -2.66 0.93
CA MET A 180 5.34 -2.50 0.44
C MET A 180 4.60 -1.42 1.21
N ASN A 181 4.77 -1.39 2.54
CA ASN A 181 4.20 -0.35 3.38
C ASN A 181 4.74 1.04 3.06
N TYR A 182 6.02 1.15 2.73
CA TYR A 182 6.63 2.39 2.28
C TYR A 182 5.98 2.92 1.00
N LEU A 183 5.79 2.05 0.01
CA LEU A 183 5.12 2.42 -1.24
C LEU A 183 3.64 2.78 -1.03
N ILE A 184 2.96 2.15 -0.07
CA ILE A 184 1.60 2.52 0.31
C ILE A 184 1.56 3.93 0.92
N VAL A 185 2.43 4.23 1.89
CA VAL A 185 2.47 5.54 2.55
C VAL A 185 2.79 6.64 1.53
N GLU A 186 3.82 6.41 0.70
CA GLU A 186 4.18 7.34 -0.38
C GLU A 186 3.06 7.49 -1.41
N ALA A 187 2.39 6.37 -1.69
CA ALA A 187 1.10 6.23 -2.36
C ALA A 187 0.13 7.36 -2.02
N LEU A 188 -0.23 7.35 -0.74
CA LEU A 188 -1.24 8.20 -0.11
C LEU A 188 -0.80 9.67 0.06
N GLU A 189 0.51 9.94 0.07
CA GLU A 189 1.08 11.31 0.13
C GLU A 189 1.14 12.01 -1.23
N ARG A 190 1.53 11.29 -2.30
CA ARG A 190 0.97 11.52 -3.66
C ARG A 190 -0.54 11.24 -3.56
N TYR A 191 -1.44 11.31 -4.54
CA TYR A 191 -2.89 11.39 -4.21
C TYR A 191 -3.31 12.55 -3.26
N HIS A 192 -2.97 12.61 -1.97
CA HIS A 192 -3.21 13.80 -1.13
C HIS A 192 -2.59 15.06 -1.73
N HIS A 193 -1.37 15.00 -2.27
CA HIS A 193 -0.78 16.16 -2.94
C HIS A 193 -1.65 16.66 -4.11
N PHE A 194 -2.40 15.77 -4.76
CA PHE A 194 -3.30 16.10 -5.87
C PHE A 194 -4.71 16.49 -5.41
N TYR A 195 -5.34 15.68 -4.55
CA TYR A 195 -6.72 15.84 -4.10
C TYR A 195 -6.87 16.78 -2.91
N GLY A 196 -5.78 17.13 -2.22
CA GLY A 196 -5.81 17.94 -1.02
C GLY A 196 -6.72 17.36 0.07
N ASP A 197 -7.48 18.24 0.70
CA ASP A 197 -8.42 17.92 1.78
C ASP A 197 -9.81 17.48 1.26
N ASP A 198 -10.05 17.59 -0.06
CA ASP A 198 -11.32 17.26 -0.72
C ASP A 198 -11.60 15.75 -0.78
N LEU A 199 -10.53 14.94 -0.78
CA LEU A 199 -10.65 13.49 -0.69
C LEU A 199 -10.37 13.03 0.74
N GLN A 200 -11.44 12.60 1.39
CA GLN A 200 -11.39 11.98 2.71
C GLN A 200 -11.83 10.52 2.61
N VAL A 201 -11.28 9.69 3.49
CA VAL A 201 -11.58 8.26 3.63
C VAL A 201 -11.81 7.91 5.08
N GLU A 202 -12.44 6.77 5.34
CA GLU A 202 -12.71 6.33 6.70
C GLU A 202 -11.49 5.63 7.32
N LEU A 203 -11.21 5.85 8.60
CA LEU A 203 -10.05 5.28 9.29
C LEU A 203 -10.33 4.99 10.78
N ALA A 204 -10.31 3.75 11.25
CA ALA A 204 -10.36 2.54 10.43
C ALA A 204 -11.70 2.45 9.68
N THR A 205 -11.78 1.67 8.62
CA THR A 205 -13.04 1.37 7.93
C THR A 205 -14.09 0.86 8.94
N GLY A 206 -15.32 1.37 8.85
CA GLY A 206 -16.41 1.08 9.80
C GLY A 206 -16.44 1.93 11.08
N SER A 207 -15.48 2.83 11.30
CA SER A 207 -15.44 3.73 12.49
C SER A 207 -16.29 5.00 12.39
N GLY A 208 -16.78 5.37 11.21
CA GLY A 208 -17.40 6.67 10.91
C GLY A 208 -16.43 7.86 10.86
N ARG A 209 -15.16 7.69 11.28
CA ARG A 209 -14.18 8.77 11.33
C ARG A 209 -13.55 8.99 9.95
N ARG A 210 -13.87 10.13 9.33
CA ARG A 210 -13.29 10.55 8.04
C ARG A 210 -12.00 11.33 8.26
N VAL A 211 -10.98 11.02 7.46
CA VAL A 211 -9.66 11.66 7.50
C VAL A 211 -9.15 11.90 6.08
N THR A 212 -8.25 12.85 5.90
CA THR A 212 -7.56 13.05 4.63
C THR A 212 -6.58 11.91 4.35
N LEU A 213 -6.18 11.75 3.10
CA LEU A 213 -5.19 10.73 2.72
C LEU A 213 -3.84 10.92 3.42
N LYS A 214 -3.43 12.17 3.71
CA LYS A 214 -2.25 12.47 4.54
C LYS A 214 -2.38 11.92 5.95
N ALA A 215 -3.52 12.11 6.59
CA ALA A 215 -3.75 11.58 7.93
C ALA A 215 -3.80 10.04 7.93
N ALA A 216 -4.34 9.41 6.88
CA ALA A 216 -4.26 7.96 6.70
C ALA A 216 -2.81 7.46 6.54
N ALA A 217 -2.01 8.14 5.71
CA ALA A 217 -0.59 7.85 5.55
C ALA A 217 0.18 7.96 6.89
N GLN A 218 -0.10 9.02 7.66
CA GLN A 218 0.50 9.26 8.98
C GLN A 218 0.12 8.19 10.00
N GLU A 219 -1.11 7.69 10.00
CA GLU A 219 -1.52 6.60 10.88
C GLU A 219 -0.76 5.31 10.56
N ILE A 220 -0.64 4.95 9.28
CA ILE A 220 0.14 3.77 8.84
C ILE A 220 1.61 3.94 9.23
N ALA A 221 2.22 5.10 8.97
CA ALA A 221 3.59 5.41 9.37
C ALA A 221 3.79 5.34 10.90
N THR A 222 2.79 5.79 11.68
CA THR A 222 2.77 5.69 13.14
C THR A 222 2.77 4.24 13.61
N ARG A 223 1.92 3.39 13.00
CA ARG A 223 1.86 1.95 13.28
C ARG A 223 3.19 1.25 12.97
N LEU A 224 3.77 1.53 11.82
CA LEU A 224 5.08 0.99 11.42
C LEU A 224 6.19 1.42 12.38
N SER A 225 6.17 2.68 12.82
CA SER A 225 7.18 3.20 13.76
C SER A 225 7.06 2.57 15.15
N ARG A 226 5.83 2.33 15.63
CA ARG A 226 5.57 1.70 16.93
C ARG A 226 6.20 0.32 17.07
N ILE A 227 6.46 -0.39 15.97
CA ILE A 227 7.17 -1.68 15.97
C ILE A 227 8.52 -1.60 16.70
N PHE A 228 9.22 -0.46 16.61
CA PHE A 228 10.58 -0.29 17.13
C PHE A 228 10.65 0.59 18.39
N LEU A 229 9.52 1.13 18.85
CA LEU A 229 9.48 2.04 19.99
C LEU A 229 9.14 1.28 21.28
N PRO A 230 9.82 1.58 22.39
CA PRO A 230 9.52 0.94 23.67
C PRO A 230 8.15 1.42 24.18
N ASP A 231 7.36 0.49 24.72
CA ASP A 231 6.16 0.77 25.50
C ASP A 231 6.53 1.30 26.91
N ALA A 232 5.50 1.57 27.74
CA ALA A 232 5.70 2.03 29.12
C ALA A 232 6.47 1.02 30.01
N ARG A 233 6.63 -0.22 29.57
CA ARG A 233 7.39 -1.29 30.24
C ARG A 233 8.74 -1.56 29.56
N GLY A 234 9.14 -0.74 28.59
CA GLY A 234 10.40 -0.89 27.84
C GLY A 234 10.36 -1.93 26.72
N ARG A 235 9.22 -2.55 26.43
CA ARG A 235 9.11 -3.61 25.42
C ARG A 235 8.83 -3.04 24.03
N ARG A 236 9.45 -3.61 23.00
CA ARG A 236 9.17 -3.29 21.60
C ARG A 236 8.49 -4.47 20.92
N PRO A 237 7.48 -4.26 20.07
CA PRO A 237 6.89 -5.34 19.29
C PRO A 237 7.92 -6.16 18.53
N CYS A 238 8.92 -5.53 17.90
CA CYS A 238 9.95 -6.25 17.12
C CYS A 238 10.68 -7.36 17.87
N HIS A 239 10.77 -7.30 19.21
CA HIS A 239 11.45 -8.30 20.03
C HIS A 239 10.56 -9.46 20.50
N GLY A 240 9.27 -9.48 20.14
CA GLY A 240 8.39 -10.63 20.37
C GLY A 240 8.21 -11.03 21.85
N GLY A 241 8.45 -10.12 22.79
CA GLY A 241 8.32 -10.38 24.23
C GLY A 241 9.57 -10.92 24.93
N ASP A 242 10.73 -10.95 24.26
CA ASP A 242 11.99 -11.30 24.93
C ASP A 242 12.40 -10.23 25.96
N GLU A 243 12.34 -10.60 27.24
CA GLU A 243 12.60 -9.71 28.38
C GLU A 243 14.03 -9.16 28.41
N ARG A 244 15.01 -9.79 27.74
CA ARG A 244 16.38 -9.27 27.64
C ARG A 244 16.38 -7.90 26.98
N PHE A 245 15.67 -7.77 25.86
CA PHE A 245 15.56 -6.53 25.10
C PHE A 245 14.64 -5.47 25.75
N ALA A 246 14.03 -5.78 26.89
CA ALA A 246 13.23 -4.84 27.66
C ALA A 246 13.93 -4.37 28.94
N ARG A 247 14.62 -5.28 29.65
CA ARG A 247 15.14 -5.03 31.00
C ARG A 247 16.66 -4.99 31.11
N ASP A 248 17.38 -5.74 30.29
CA ASP A 248 18.83 -5.85 30.41
C ASP A 248 19.49 -4.57 29.88
N PRO A 249 20.28 -3.84 30.70
CA PRO A 249 20.97 -2.62 30.28
C PRO A 249 21.89 -2.79 29.07
N HIS A 250 22.38 -4.01 28.80
CA HIS A 250 23.26 -4.31 27.67
C HIS A 250 22.50 -4.64 26.38
N TRP A 251 21.20 -4.97 26.46
CA TRP A 251 20.41 -5.42 25.32
C TRP A 251 19.27 -4.47 24.96
N ARG A 252 18.75 -3.70 25.92
CA ARG A 252 17.53 -2.88 25.74
C ARG A 252 17.60 -1.84 24.62
N ASP A 253 18.80 -1.45 24.19
CA ASP A 253 19.02 -0.47 23.13
C ASP A 253 19.45 -1.13 21.80
N LEU A 254 19.59 -2.46 21.76
CA LEU A 254 19.90 -3.24 20.56
C LEU A 254 18.63 -3.56 19.77
N VAL A 255 18.12 -2.57 19.04
CA VAL A 255 16.92 -2.73 18.20
C VAL A 255 17.21 -3.62 17.00
N LEU A 256 16.42 -4.68 16.82
CA LEU A 256 16.58 -5.64 15.72
C LEU A 256 15.69 -5.29 14.53
N PHE A 257 16.28 -5.33 13.34
CA PHE A 257 15.55 -5.24 12.07
C PHE A 257 15.36 -6.63 11.51
N HIS A 258 14.11 -6.98 11.23
CA HIS A 258 13.72 -8.29 10.73
C HIS A 258 13.31 -8.22 9.26
N GLU A 259 13.32 -9.37 8.59
CA GLU A 259 12.87 -9.53 7.22
C GLU A 259 11.43 -9.04 7.03
N TYR A 260 10.55 -9.44 7.93
CA TYR A 260 9.15 -9.05 7.99
C TYR A 260 8.64 -9.13 9.43
N PHE A 261 7.41 -8.65 9.67
CA PHE A 261 6.82 -8.60 11.01
C PHE A 261 5.45 -9.25 11.02
N SER A 262 5.10 -9.90 12.12
CA SER A 262 3.82 -10.60 12.22
C SER A 262 2.63 -9.64 12.06
N GLY A 263 1.65 -10.01 11.22
CA GLY A 263 0.45 -9.20 10.95
C GLY A 263 -0.52 -9.06 12.13
N ASP A 264 -0.31 -9.80 13.22
CA ASP A 264 -1.19 -9.79 14.40
C ASP A 264 -0.57 -9.02 15.59
N ASP A 265 0.70 -9.25 15.88
CA ASP A 265 1.40 -8.71 17.07
C ASP A 265 2.67 -7.92 16.73
N SER A 266 3.04 -7.82 15.45
CA SER A 266 4.23 -7.11 14.95
C SER A 266 5.57 -7.62 15.49
N ARG A 267 5.64 -8.87 15.95
CA ARG A 267 6.93 -9.50 16.29
C ARG A 267 7.81 -9.65 15.05
N GLY A 268 9.12 -9.48 15.22
CA GLY A 268 10.09 -9.73 14.17
C GLY A 268 10.09 -11.19 13.74
N CYS A 269 10.14 -11.44 12.43
CA CYS A 269 10.12 -12.76 11.82
C CYS A 269 11.16 -12.86 10.69
N GLY A 270 11.52 -14.07 10.28
CA GLY A 270 12.55 -14.30 9.26
C GLY A 270 13.94 -13.87 9.71
N ALA A 271 14.82 -13.53 8.77
CA ALA A 271 16.19 -13.12 9.07
C ALA A 271 16.23 -11.89 9.99
N SER A 272 17.04 -11.94 11.05
CA SER A 272 17.40 -10.77 11.86
C SER A 272 18.57 -10.03 11.24
N HIS A 273 18.77 -8.76 11.63
CA HIS A 273 19.74 -7.83 11.02
C HIS A 273 19.47 -7.51 9.54
N GLN A 274 18.21 -7.53 9.11
CA GLN A 274 17.81 -7.11 7.78
C GLN A 274 17.79 -5.56 7.67
N THR A 275 18.95 -4.92 7.82
CA THR A 275 19.14 -3.48 7.53
C THR A 275 19.18 -3.18 6.03
N GLY A 276 18.62 -4.06 5.21
CA GLY A 276 18.22 -3.78 3.83
C GLY A 276 16.93 -2.97 3.82
N TRP A 277 15.83 -3.55 3.35
CA TRP A 277 14.57 -2.81 3.21
C TRP A 277 13.93 -2.38 4.53
N THR A 278 14.22 -3.02 5.66
CA THR A 278 13.62 -2.62 6.95
C THR A 278 14.20 -1.31 7.48
N ALA A 279 15.35 -0.86 6.95
CA ALA A 279 15.89 0.47 7.23
C ALA A 279 14.97 1.61 6.77
N LEU A 280 13.99 1.34 5.89
CA LEU A 280 12.93 2.30 5.53
C LEU A 280 12.12 2.79 6.75
N ALA A 281 12.16 2.05 7.87
CA ALA A 281 11.59 2.49 9.15
C ALA A 281 12.12 3.86 9.62
N VAL A 282 13.38 4.18 9.31
CA VAL A 282 14.03 5.44 9.72
C VAL A 282 13.27 6.64 9.17
N ARG A 283 12.80 6.58 7.92
CA ARG A 283 12.00 7.65 7.32
C ARG A 283 10.76 7.96 8.17
N PHE A 284 10.00 6.94 8.55
CA PHE A 284 8.77 7.14 9.33
C PHE A 284 9.07 7.73 10.72
N LEU A 285 10.14 7.27 11.36
CA LEU A 285 10.58 7.81 12.65
C LEU A 285 10.99 9.28 12.55
N GLU A 286 11.73 9.66 11.50
CA GLU A 286 12.13 11.04 11.24
C GLU A 286 10.93 11.94 10.94
N ASP A 287 10.00 11.49 10.10
CA ASP A 287 8.82 12.25 9.72
C ASP A 287 7.92 12.52 10.94
N LEU A 288 7.72 11.52 11.80
CA LEU A 288 6.98 11.68 13.06
C LEU A 288 7.69 12.60 14.04
N ALA A 289 9.03 12.54 14.13
CA ALA A 289 9.80 13.44 14.97
C ALA A 289 9.69 14.89 14.50
N ARG A 290 9.75 15.13 13.18
CA ARG A 290 9.57 16.45 12.58
C ARG A 290 8.17 17.00 12.82
N ALA A 291 7.12 16.19 12.63
CA ALA A 291 5.74 16.59 12.88
C ALA A 291 5.54 17.06 14.33
N ARG A 292 5.98 16.27 15.32
CA ARG A 292 5.94 16.65 16.74
C ARG A 292 6.71 17.93 17.05
N GLY A 293 7.82 18.17 16.37
CA GLY A 293 8.61 19.39 16.52
C GLY A 293 7.97 20.63 15.88
N ALA A 294 7.12 20.46 14.87
CA ALA A 294 6.36 21.55 14.26
C ALA A 294 5.20 21.99 15.18
N ASP A 295 4.44 21.03 15.72
CA ASP A 295 3.32 21.32 16.63
C ASP A 295 3.79 22.12 17.86
N ARG A 296 4.90 21.71 18.48
CA ARG A 296 5.50 22.42 19.64
C ARG A 296 6.02 23.83 19.32
N ARG A 297 6.25 24.16 18.05
CA ARG A 297 6.67 25.50 17.61
C ARG A 297 5.49 26.38 17.23
N GLY A 298 4.34 25.80 16.87
CA GLY A 298 3.09 26.55 16.64
C GLY A 298 2.35 26.93 17.92
N GLU A 299 2.65 26.26 19.05
CA GLU A 299 2.10 26.59 20.38
C GLU A 299 2.90 27.67 21.15
N LYS A 300 4.00 28.19 20.59
CA LYS A 300 4.83 29.27 21.17
C LYS A 300 4.66 30.56 20.40
#